data_AF-A0A510BUP9-F1
#
_entry.id   AF-A0A510BUP9-F1
#
_cell.length_a   1.000
_cell.length_b   1.000
_cell.length_c   1.000
_cell.angle_alpha   90.00
_cell.angle_beta   90.00
_cell.angle_gamma   90.00
#
_symmetry.space_group_name_H-M   'P 1'
#
loop_
_entity.id
_entity.type
_entity.pdbx_description
1 polymer ?
#
loop_
_entity_poly.entity_id
_entity_poly.type
_entity_poly.pdbx_seq_one_letter_code
_entity_poly.pdbx_strand_id
1 'polypeptide(L)'
;MTAILERRESESLWGRFCNWITSTENRLYIGWFGVLMIPTLLTATSVFIIAFIAAPPVDIDGIREPVSGSLLYGNNIISGAIIPTSAAIGLHFYPIWEAASVDEWLYNGGPYELIVLHFLLGVACYMGREWELSFRLGMRPWIAVAYSAPVAAATAVFLIYPIGQGSFSDGMPLGISGTFNFMIVFQAEHNILMHPFHMLGVAGVFGGSLFSAMHGSLVTSSLIRETTENESANEGYRFGQEEETYNIVAAHGYFGRLIFQYASFNNSRSLHFFLAAWPVVGIWFTALGISTMAFNLNGFNFNQSVVDSQGRVINTWADIINRANLGMEVMHERNAHNFPLDLAAIEVPSING
;
A
#
# COMPACT_ATOMS: atom_id res chain seq x y z
N MET A 1 -29.23 -32.65 -23.93
CA MET A 1 -29.96 -32.01 -22.81
C MET A 1 -30.17 -32.99 -21.65
N THR A 2 -30.54 -34.24 -21.93
CA THR A 2 -30.71 -35.35 -20.96
C THR A 2 -29.42 -35.72 -20.21
N ALA A 3 -28.27 -35.86 -20.89
CA ALA A 3 -27.01 -36.23 -20.24
C ALA A 3 -26.42 -35.19 -19.25
N ILE A 4 -26.79 -33.90 -19.38
CA ILE A 4 -26.36 -32.83 -18.45
C ILE A 4 -27.25 -32.81 -17.20
N LEU A 5 -28.54 -33.16 -17.35
CA LEU A 5 -29.48 -33.28 -16.25
C LEU A 5 -29.18 -34.51 -15.39
N GLU A 6 -28.91 -35.67 -16.01
CA GLU A 6 -28.50 -36.89 -15.27
C GLU A 6 -27.19 -36.70 -14.49
N ARG A 7 -26.22 -35.96 -15.04
CA ARG A 7 -24.95 -35.71 -14.35
C ARG A 7 -25.14 -34.84 -13.09
N ARG A 8 -26.08 -33.89 -13.11
CA ARG A 8 -26.44 -33.05 -11.95
C ARG A 8 -27.12 -33.83 -10.82
N GLU A 9 -27.83 -34.92 -11.12
CA GLU A 9 -28.44 -35.78 -10.08
C GLU A 9 -27.43 -36.73 -9.43
N SER A 10 -26.30 -37.02 -10.09
CA SER A 10 -25.24 -37.90 -9.57
C SER A 10 -24.15 -37.20 -8.74
N GLU A 11 -24.07 -35.85 -8.77
CA GLU A 11 -23.05 -35.10 -8.05
C GLU A 11 -23.43 -34.84 -6.59
N SER A 12 -22.50 -35.09 -5.67
CA SER A 12 -22.68 -34.77 -4.26
C SER A 12 -22.90 -33.27 -4.05
N LEU A 13 -23.54 -32.90 -2.93
CA LEU A 13 -23.72 -31.50 -2.56
C LEU A 13 -22.39 -30.73 -2.56
N TRP A 14 -21.32 -31.35 -2.05
CA TRP A 14 -19.99 -30.77 -2.07
C TRP A 14 -19.46 -30.56 -3.50
N GLY A 15 -19.66 -31.51 -4.41
CA GLY A 15 -19.28 -31.35 -5.81
C GLY A 15 -20.01 -30.18 -6.48
N ARG A 16 -21.32 -30.08 -6.27
CA ARG A 16 -22.15 -28.97 -6.76
C ARG A 16 -21.70 -27.62 -6.19
N PHE A 17 -21.35 -27.57 -4.90
CA PHE A 17 -20.83 -26.37 -4.25
C PHE A 17 -19.48 -25.94 -4.84
N CYS A 18 -18.52 -26.88 -4.99
CA CYS A 18 -17.23 -26.61 -5.60
C CYS A 18 -17.38 -26.06 -7.02
N ASN A 19 -18.22 -26.71 -7.84
CA ASN A 19 -18.51 -26.29 -9.21
C ASN A 19 -19.05 -24.85 -9.27
N TRP A 20 -19.89 -24.45 -8.30
CA TRP A 20 -20.39 -23.09 -8.20
C TRP A 20 -19.33 -22.08 -7.75
N ILE A 21 -18.54 -22.41 -6.71
CA ILE A 21 -17.46 -21.55 -6.19
C ILE A 21 -16.44 -21.22 -7.27
N THR A 22 -16.05 -22.20 -8.09
CA THR A 22 -15.03 -22.03 -9.14
C THR A 22 -15.63 -21.68 -10.51
N SER A 23 -16.93 -21.38 -10.61
CA SER A 23 -17.58 -21.07 -11.88
C SER A 23 -17.08 -19.76 -12.49
N THR A 24 -16.76 -19.79 -13.78
CA THR A 24 -16.39 -18.64 -14.61
C THR A 24 -17.60 -17.81 -15.07
N GLU A 25 -18.82 -18.34 -14.89
CA GLU A 25 -20.08 -17.67 -15.28
C GLU A 25 -20.63 -16.76 -14.17
N ASN A 26 -20.00 -16.75 -12.99
CA ASN A 26 -20.38 -15.82 -11.93
C ASN A 26 -20.01 -14.39 -12.35
N ARG A 27 -20.94 -13.43 -12.15
CA ARG A 27 -20.71 -12.01 -12.47
C ARG A 27 -19.46 -11.44 -11.79
N LEU A 28 -19.20 -11.90 -10.57
CA LEU A 28 -17.95 -11.70 -9.85
C LEU A 28 -17.42 -13.07 -9.47
N TYR A 29 -16.25 -13.43 -9.98
CA TYR A 29 -15.61 -14.70 -9.63
C TYR A 29 -15.44 -14.83 -8.11
N ILE A 30 -15.73 -16.00 -7.54
CA ILE A 30 -15.55 -16.27 -6.12
C ILE A 30 -14.17 -16.92 -5.94
N GLY A 31 -14.02 -18.18 -6.35
CA GLY A 31 -12.79 -18.96 -6.13
C GLY A 31 -12.59 -19.32 -4.66
N TRP A 32 -11.62 -20.17 -4.37
CA TRP A 32 -11.32 -20.59 -3.00
C TRP A 32 -10.76 -19.45 -2.17
N PHE A 33 -9.98 -18.56 -2.78
CA PHE A 33 -9.54 -17.33 -2.11
C PHE A 33 -10.70 -16.38 -1.80
N GLY A 34 -11.73 -16.34 -2.66
CA GLY A 34 -12.93 -15.53 -2.44
C GLY A 34 -13.70 -15.91 -1.16
N VAL A 35 -13.65 -17.17 -0.76
CA VAL A 35 -14.32 -17.66 0.46
C VAL A 35 -13.77 -16.98 1.72
N LEU A 36 -12.47 -16.64 1.74
CA LEU A 36 -11.85 -15.88 2.84
C LEU A 36 -11.91 -14.37 2.58
N MET A 37 -11.59 -13.95 1.36
CA MET A 37 -11.53 -12.54 0.97
C MET A 37 -12.84 -11.79 1.22
N ILE A 38 -13.99 -12.38 0.87
CA ILE A 38 -15.29 -11.74 0.95
C ILE A 38 -15.64 -11.38 2.42
N PRO A 39 -15.69 -12.34 3.36
CA PRO A 39 -16.06 -12.02 4.73
C PRO A 39 -15.05 -11.08 5.40
N THR A 40 -13.74 -11.23 5.16
CA THR A 40 -12.75 -10.35 5.82
C THR A 40 -12.85 -8.91 5.32
N LEU A 41 -12.96 -8.69 4.01
CA LEU A 41 -13.11 -7.34 3.46
C LEU A 41 -14.46 -6.70 3.83
N LEU A 42 -15.55 -7.47 3.92
CA LEU A 42 -16.85 -6.96 4.39
C LEU A 42 -16.79 -6.55 5.86
N THR A 43 -16.12 -7.33 6.71
CA THR A 43 -15.91 -6.98 8.13
C THR A 43 -15.06 -5.72 8.25
N ALA A 44 -13.89 -5.67 7.59
CA ALA A 44 -13.00 -4.50 7.63
C ALA A 44 -13.72 -3.23 7.14
N THR A 45 -14.47 -3.33 6.04
CA THR A 45 -15.20 -2.19 5.44
C THR A 45 -16.32 -1.71 6.35
N SER A 46 -17.13 -2.62 6.90
CA SER A 46 -18.27 -2.24 7.74
C SER A 46 -17.80 -1.58 9.04
N VAL A 47 -16.78 -2.12 9.70
CA VAL A 47 -16.20 -1.53 10.92
C VAL A 47 -15.52 -0.19 10.61
N PHE A 48 -14.76 -0.08 9.52
CA PHE A 48 -14.14 1.17 9.10
C PHE A 48 -15.16 2.29 8.90
N ILE A 49 -16.25 2.03 8.17
CA ILE A 49 -17.29 3.03 7.90
C ILE A 49 -17.91 3.52 9.22
N ILE A 50 -18.28 2.60 10.11
CA ILE A 50 -18.93 2.95 11.38
C ILE A 50 -17.96 3.73 12.27
N ALA A 51 -16.73 3.25 12.42
CA ALA A 51 -15.73 3.88 13.28
C ALA A 51 -15.32 5.26 12.77
N PHE A 52 -15.17 5.43 11.45
CA PHE A 52 -14.80 6.73 10.85
C PHE A 52 -15.90 7.78 11.08
N ILE A 53 -17.16 7.36 11.12
CA ILE A 53 -18.28 8.25 11.38
C ILE A 53 -18.43 8.53 12.89
N ALA A 54 -18.35 7.50 13.75
CA ALA A 54 -18.91 7.58 15.09
C ALA A 54 -18.00 7.07 16.24
N ALA A 55 -16.77 6.63 15.98
CA ALA A 55 -15.88 6.18 17.07
C ALA A 55 -15.59 7.33 18.05
N PRO A 56 -15.61 7.07 19.37
CA PRO A 56 -15.17 8.04 20.37
C PRO A 56 -13.65 8.29 20.28
N PRO A 57 -13.11 9.27 21.02
CA PRO A 57 -11.68 9.51 21.10
C PRO A 57 -10.88 8.31 21.64
N VAL A 58 -9.67 8.11 21.14
CA VAL A 58 -8.81 6.93 21.40
C VAL A 58 -7.48 7.36 22.03
N ASP A 59 -7.03 6.64 23.06
CA ASP A 59 -5.74 6.89 23.75
C ASP A 59 -4.56 6.21 23.06
N ILE A 60 -4.12 6.78 21.93
CA ILE A 60 -3.08 6.20 21.05
C ILE A 60 -1.73 5.97 21.76
N ASP A 61 -1.25 6.93 22.54
CA ASP A 61 0.08 6.85 23.16
C ASP A 61 0.04 6.18 24.56
N GLY A 62 -1.15 5.76 25.03
CA GLY A 62 -1.33 5.12 26.34
C GLY A 62 -1.12 6.06 27.54
N ILE A 63 -1.09 7.37 27.31
CA ILE A 63 -0.85 8.42 28.31
C ILE A 63 -2.13 9.05 28.86
N ARG A 64 -3.31 8.50 28.52
CA ARG A 64 -4.63 9.02 28.87
C ARG A 64 -4.90 10.39 28.24
N GLU A 65 -4.44 10.60 27.00
CA GLU A 65 -4.72 11.78 26.18
C GLU A 65 -5.47 11.35 24.90
N PRO A 66 -6.81 11.17 24.96
CA PRO A 66 -7.56 10.63 23.84
C PRO A 66 -7.62 11.59 22.64
N VAL A 67 -7.38 11.04 21.44
CA VAL A 67 -7.43 11.75 20.17
C VAL A 67 -8.75 11.47 19.46
N SER A 68 -9.50 12.52 19.11
CA SER A 68 -10.73 12.40 18.32
C SER A 68 -10.43 12.10 16.85
N GLY A 69 -10.86 10.95 16.35
CA GLY A 69 -10.68 10.57 14.94
C GLY A 69 -11.93 10.67 14.05
N SER A 70 -13.13 10.62 14.62
CA SER A 70 -14.36 10.45 13.83
C SER A 70 -15.09 11.75 13.49
N LEU A 71 -15.97 11.69 12.49
CA LEU A 71 -16.74 12.84 12.01
C LEU A 71 -17.67 13.43 13.08
N LEU A 72 -18.38 12.58 13.84
CA LEU A 72 -19.30 13.04 14.89
C LEU A 72 -18.57 13.69 16.08
N TYR A 73 -17.26 13.45 16.21
CA TYR A 73 -16.41 14.07 17.23
C TYR A 73 -15.57 15.24 16.68
N GLY A 74 -16.08 15.92 15.65
CA GLY A 74 -15.57 17.22 15.19
C GLY A 74 -14.54 17.16 14.06
N ASN A 75 -14.36 16.01 13.42
CA ASN A 75 -13.48 15.89 12.25
C ASN A 75 -14.22 16.11 10.92
N ASN A 76 -13.47 16.57 9.92
CA ASN A 76 -13.89 16.51 8.52
C ASN A 76 -13.18 15.34 7.81
N ILE A 77 -13.39 15.20 6.50
CA ILE A 77 -12.77 14.10 5.72
C ILE A 77 -11.24 14.13 5.74
N ILE A 78 -10.61 15.30 5.84
CA ILE A 78 -9.16 15.45 5.86
C ILE A 78 -8.60 15.11 7.24
N SER A 79 -9.21 15.66 8.30
CA SER A 79 -8.74 15.47 9.67
C SER A 79 -9.16 14.12 10.27
N GLY A 80 -10.21 13.50 9.74
CA GLY A 80 -10.75 12.24 10.24
C GLY A 80 -9.82 11.05 10.01
N ALA A 81 -9.79 10.15 10.99
CA ALA A 81 -9.00 8.93 10.97
C ALA A 81 -9.61 7.85 11.87
N ILE A 82 -9.31 6.58 11.58
CA ILE A 82 -9.29 5.55 12.64
C ILE A 82 -7.93 5.64 13.32
N ILE A 83 -7.95 5.97 14.60
CA ILE A 83 -6.76 6.13 15.44
C ILE A 83 -6.19 4.74 15.78
N PRO A 84 -4.86 4.55 15.66
CA PRO A 84 -4.18 3.33 16.06
C PRO A 84 -4.48 2.85 17.49
N THR A 85 -4.24 1.56 17.70
CA THR A 85 -4.41 0.90 19.01
C THR A 85 -3.39 1.44 20.01
N SER A 86 -3.80 1.57 21.27
CA SER A 86 -3.00 2.19 22.33
C SER A 86 -1.62 1.55 22.50
N ALA A 87 -0.58 2.36 22.72
CA ALA A 87 0.76 1.88 23.09
C ALA A 87 0.78 1.09 24.41
N ALA A 88 -0.23 1.27 25.27
CA ALA A 88 -0.41 0.45 26.47
C ALA A 88 -0.72 -1.03 26.14
N ILE A 89 -1.24 -1.31 24.94
CA ILE A 89 -1.45 -2.66 24.40
C ILE A 89 -0.18 -3.16 23.68
N GLY A 90 0.57 -2.28 23.02
CA GLY A 90 1.76 -2.65 22.25
C GLY A 90 1.40 -3.59 21.09
N LEU A 91 1.95 -4.81 21.11
CA LEU A 91 1.67 -5.88 20.14
C LEU A 91 0.71 -6.96 20.65
N HIS A 92 0.11 -6.77 21.83
CA HIS A 92 -0.87 -7.74 22.33
C HIS A 92 -2.09 -7.78 21.43
N PHE A 93 -2.56 -8.99 21.12
CA PHE A 93 -3.77 -9.18 20.33
C PHE A 93 -4.99 -8.73 21.15
N TYR A 94 -5.70 -7.70 20.69
CA TYR A 94 -6.78 -7.04 21.43
C TYR A 94 -8.14 -7.12 20.69
N PRO A 95 -8.72 -8.34 20.57
CA PRO A 95 -10.05 -8.52 20.02
C PRO A 95 -11.13 -8.03 20.99
N ILE A 96 -12.36 -7.88 20.48
CA ILE A 96 -13.51 -7.38 21.24
C ILE A 96 -13.73 -8.14 22.57
N TRP A 97 -13.44 -9.45 22.61
CA TRP A 97 -13.69 -10.28 23.79
C TRP A 97 -12.58 -10.25 24.84
N GLU A 98 -11.43 -9.63 24.57
CA GLU A 98 -10.42 -9.36 25.60
C GLU A 98 -10.78 -8.11 26.42
N ALA A 99 -11.61 -7.22 25.85
CA ALA A 99 -12.09 -6.02 26.53
C ALA A 99 -13.19 -6.35 27.56
N ALA A 100 -13.22 -5.59 28.65
CA ALA A 100 -14.27 -5.70 29.67
C ALA A 100 -15.63 -5.16 29.17
N SER A 101 -15.59 -4.24 28.21
CA SER A 101 -16.78 -3.68 27.56
C SER A 101 -16.45 -3.15 26.16
N VAL A 102 -17.49 -2.89 25.36
CA VAL A 102 -17.33 -2.22 24.06
C VAL A 102 -16.75 -0.81 24.22
N ASP A 103 -17.13 -0.09 25.29
CA ASP A 103 -16.63 1.27 25.53
C ASP A 103 -15.11 1.27 25.78
N GLU A 104 -14.62 0.28 26.53
CA GLU A 104 -13.19 0.12 26.79
C GLU A 104 -12.43 -0.33 25.53
N TRP A 105 -13.02 -1.23 24.74
CA TRP A 105 -12.48 -1.61 23.43
C TRP A 105 -12.35 -0.40 22.49
N LEU A 106 -13.35 0.48 22.47
CA LEU A 106 -13.32 1.71 21.66
C LEU A 106 -12.30 2.71 22.19
N TYR A 107 -12.18 2.92 23.50
CA TYR A 107 -11.22 3.83 24.11
C TYR A 107 -9.75 3.45 23.79
N ASN A 108 -9.48 2.15 23.75
CA ASN A 108 -8.13 1.62 23.50
C ASN A 108 -7.80 1.43 22.00
N GLY A 109 -8.68 1.84 21.08
CA GLY A 109 -8.41 1.78 19.64
C GLY A 109 -8.53 0.38 19.04
N GLY A 110 -9.35 -0.48 19.64
CA GLY A 110 -9.63 -1.83 19.12
C GLY A 110 -10.15 -1.89 17.67
N PRO A 111 -10.93 -0.92 17.14
CA PRO A 111 -11.30 -0.91 15.72
C PRO A 111 -10.11 -0.94 14.77
N TYR A 112 -8.98 -0.31 15.12
CA TYR A 112 -7.81 -0.24 14.26
C TYR A 112 -7.24 -1.63 13.99
N GLU A 113 -6.91 -2.38 15.05
CA GLU A 113 -6.35 -3.73 14.92
C GLU A 113 -7.31 -4.67 14.18
N LEU A 114 -8.61 -4.61 14.49
CA LEU A 114 -9.63 -5.40 13.79
C LEU A 114 -9.62 -5.11 12.29
N ILE A 115 -9.67 -3.84 11.89
CA ILE A 115 -9.70 -3.43 10.48
C ILE A 115 -8.41 -3.88 9.79
N VAL A 116 -7.25 -3.58 10.37
CA VAL A 116 -5.93 -3.88 9.79
C VAL A 116 -5.77 -5.38 9.54
N LEU A 117 -6.04 -6.23 10.54
CA LEU A 117 -5.86 -7.68 10.39
C LEU A 117 -6.80 -8.28 9.35
N HIS A 118 -8.09 -7.89 9.36
CA HIS A 118 -9.04 -8.37 8.36
C HIS A 118 -8.71 -7.84 6.95
N PHE A 119 -8.27 -6.60 6.84
CA PHE A 119 -7.86 -5.98 5.58
C PHE A 119 -6.64 -6.71 4.98
N LEU A 120 -5.59 -6.94 5.76
CA LEU A 120 -4.36 -7.61 5.28
C LEU A 120 -4.65 -9.04 4.81
N LEU A 121 -5.46 -9.80 5.56
CA LEU A 121 -5.94 -11.12 5.11
C LEU A 121 -6.75 -11.03 3.82
N GLY A 122 -7.64 -10.04 3.73
CA GLY A 122 -8.48 -9.79 2.56
C GLY A 122 -7.67 -9.49 1.30
N VAL A 123 -6.70 -8.58 1.36
CA VAL A 123 -5.87 -8.21 0.18
C VAL A 123 -4.88 -9.32 -0.20
N ALA A 124 -4.39 -10.11 0.76
CA ALA A 124 -3.61 -11.31 0.46
C ALA A 124 -4.46 -12.34 -0.30
N CYS A 125 -5.70 -12.57 0.13
CA CYS A 125 -6.63 -13.44 -0.58
C CYS A 125 -7.04 -12.86 -1.95
N TYR A 126 -7.18 -11.53 -2.07
CA TYR A 126 -7.44 -10.88 -3.35
C TYR A 126 -6.33 -11.16 -4.36
N MET A 127 -5.07 -11.04 -3.94
CA MET A 127 -3.90 -11.41 -4.75
C MET A 127 -3.96 -12.88 -5.21
N GLY A 128 -4.29 -13.80 -4.30
CA GLY A 128 -4.49 -15.21 -4.63
C GLY A 128 -5.65 -15.45 -5.59
N ARG A 129 -6.73 -14.69 -5.47
CA ARG A 129 -7.89 -14.75 -6.37
C ARG A 129 -7.57 -14.27 -7.79
N GLU A 130 -6.72 -13.25 -7.94
CA GLU A 130 -6.23 -12.83 -9.26
C GLU A 130 -5.49 -13.98 -9.96
N TRP A 131 -4.61 -14.66 -9.21
CA TRP A 131 -3.92 -15.86 -9.70
C TRP A 131 -4.91 -16.97 -10.06
N GLU A 132 -5.86 -17.29 -9.17
CA GLU A 132 -6.79 -18.39 -9.37
C GLU A 132 -7.63 -18.19 -10.64
N LEU A 133 -8.19 -16.99 -10.84
CA LEU A 133 -8.98 -16.67 -12.03
C LEU A 133 -8.12 -16.70 -13.30
N SER A 134 -6.88 -16.19 -13.25
CA SER A 134 -5.96 -16.26 -14.39
C SER A 134 -5.73 -17.71 -14.83
N PHE A 135 -5.61 -18.64 -13.87
CA PHE A 135 -5.49 -20.06 -14.16
C PHE A 135 -6.78 -20.64 -14.76
N ARG A 136 -7.97 -20.30 -14.24
CA ARG A 136 -9.25 -20.78 -14.80
C ARG A 136 -9.47 -20.35 -16.25
N LEU A 137 -9.00 -19.16 -16.61
CA LEU A 137 -9.14 -18.60 -17.95
C LEU A 137 -7.97 -18.94 -18.90
N GLY A 138 -6.97 -19.70 -18.45
CA GLY A 138 -5.79 -20.03 -19.25
C GLY A 138 -4.89 -18.82 -19.56
N MET A 139 -4.96 -17.77 -18.73
CA MET A 139 -4.14 -16.57 -18.85
C MET A 139 -2.74 -16.80 -18.25
N ARG A 140 -1.80 -15.90 -18.57
CA ARG A 140 -0.48 -15.86 -17.90
C ARG A 140 -0.66 -15.37 -16.44
N PRO A 141 -0.01 -16.00 -15.44
CA PRO A 141 -0.39 -15.86 -14.02
C PRO A 141 0.28 -14.69 -13.27
N TRP A 142 0.72 -13.64 -13.97
CA TRP A 142 1.63 -12.63 -13.39
C TRP A 142 0.98 -11.30 -13.00
N ILE A 143 -0.34 -11.16 -13.12
CA ILE A 143 -1.06 -9.96 -12.64
C ILE A 143 -0.94 -9.86 -11.12
N ALA A 144 -1.14 -10.97 -10.41
CA ALA A 144 -0.95 -11.07 -8.96
C ALA A 144 0.47 -10.67 -8.52
N VAL A 145 1.48 -10.90 -9.35
CA VAL A 145 2.87 -10.48 -9.06
C VAL A 145 2.99 -8.96 -9.09
N ALA A 146 2.34 -8.27 -10.04
CA ALA A 146 2.30 -6.81 -10.02
C ALA A 146 1.53 -6.29 -8.79
N TYR A 147 0.40 -6.91 -8.45
CA TYR A 147 -0.40 -6.55 -7.26
C TYR A 147 0.31 -6.83 -5.93
N SER A 148 1.34 -7.69 -5.91
CA SER A 148 2.15 -7.91 -4.71
C SER A 148 2.87 -6.66 -4.21
N ALA A 149 3.18 -5.70 -5.10
CA ALA A 149 3.89 -4.47 -4.71
C ALA A 149 3.07 -3.60 -3.74
N PRO A 150 1.81 -3.21 -4.04
CA PRO A 150 0.97 -2.50 -3.06
C PRO A 150 0.61 -3.36 -1.83
N VAL A 151 0.45 -4.69 -1.97
CA VAL A 151 0.22 -5.57 -0.82
C VAL A 151 1.42 -5.56 0.14
N ALA A 152 2.64 -5.60 -0.39
CA ALA A 152 3.87 -5.50 0.39
C ALA A 152 3.99 -4.14 1.08
N ALA A 153 3.69 -3.04 0.38
CA ALA A 153 3.71 -1.70 0.97
C ALA A 153 2.69 -1.55 2.11
N ALA A 154 1.46 -2.05 1.93
CA ALA A 154 0.45 -2.06 2.99
C ALA A 154 0.87 -2.91 4.20
N THR A 155 1.45 -4.08 3.95
CA THR A 155 1.98 -4.96 5.01
C THR A 155 3.12 -4.28 5.77
N ALA A 156 3.97 -3.52 5.08
CA ALA A 156 5.08 -2.80 5.70
C ALA A 156 4.60 -1.76 6.72
N VAL A 157 3.63 -0.91 6.35
CA VAL A 157 3.17 0.21 7.21
C VAL A 157 2.16 -0.20 8.29
N PHE A 158 1.42 -1.30 8.10
CA PHE A 158 0.39 -1.74 9.04
C PHE A 158 0.78 -2.92 9.92
N LEU A 159 1.88 -3.62 9.61
CA LEU A 159 2.28 -4.81 10.35
C LEU A 159 3.78 -4.85 10.65
N ILE A 160 4.63 -4.75 9.62
CA ILE A 160 6.08 -4.90 9.85
C ILE A 160 6.64 -3.76 10.68
N TYR A 161 6.27 -2.51 10.37
CA TYR A 161 6.71 -1.36 11.15
C TYR A 161 6.24 -1.41 12.61
N PRO A 162 4.94 -1.64 12.91
CA PRO A 162 4.50 -1.94 14.27
C PRO A 162 5.29 -3.03 14.98
N ILE A 163 5.58 -4.15 14.31
CA ILE A 163 6.36 -5.26 14.90
C ILE A 163 7.77 -4.80 15.27
N GLY A 164 8.41 -4.03 14.39
CA GLY A 164 9.76 -3.51 14.60
C GLY A 164 9.86 -2.53 15.77
N GLN A 165 8.86 -1.64 15.90
CA GLN A 165 8.80 -0.66 16.98
C GLN A 165 8.15 -1.21 18.27
N GLY A 166 7.50 -2.36 18.21
CA GLY A 166 6.91 -3.01 19.38
C GLY A 166 5.51 -2.54 19.75
N SER A 167 4.83 -1.81 18.86
CA SER A 167 3.47 -1.33 19.10
C SER A 167 2.65 -1.09 17.84
N PHE A 168 1.36 -1.41 17.88
CA PHE A 168 0.41 -0.97 16.84
C PHE A 168 0.10 0.53 16.87
N SER A 169 0.46 1.25 17.94
CA SER A 169 0.35 2.73 18.00
C SER A 169 1.12 3.42 16.88
N ASP A 170 2.27 2.83 16.50
CA ASP A 170 3.19 3.40 15.52
C ASP A 170 2.82 2.98 14.09
N GLY A 171 1.79 2.14 13.95
CA GLY A 171 1.20 1.81 12.66
C GLY A 171 0.58 3.05 12.02
N MET A 172 0.61 3.11 10.69
CA MET A 172 0.03 4.24 9.96
C MET A 172 -1.46 4.39 10.31
N PRO A 173 -1.94 5.57 10.76
CA PRO A 173 -3.37 5.79 11.03
C PRO A 173 -4.23 5.67 9.76
N LEU A 174 -5.49 5.24 9.90
CA LEU A 174 -6.40 5.13 8.75
C LEU A 174 -7.12 6.45 8.48
N GLY A 175 -6.38 7.46 8.03
CA GLY A 175 -6.89 8.80 7.70
C GLY A 175 -5.86 9.66 6.97
N ILE A 176 -6.32 10.75 6.35
CA ILE A 176 -5.47 11.59 5.49
C ILE A 176 -4.42 12.33 6.34
N SER A 177 -4.85 13.12 7.32
CA SER A 177 -3.92 13.82 8.22
C SER A 177 -3.06 12.86 9.04
N GLY A 178 -3.61 11.72 9.46
CA GLY A 178 -2.86 10.69 10.17
C GLY A 178 -1.74 10.05 9.33
N THR A 179 -1.96 9.89 8.02
CA THR A 179 -0.90 9.48 7.09
C THR A 179 0.23 10.52 7.03
N PHE A 180 -0.08 11.81 7.02
CA PHE A 180 0.95 12.86 7.08
C PHE A 180 1.71 12.85 8.41
N ASN A 181 1.01 12.63 9.53
CA ASN A 181 1.66 12.48 10.83
C ASN A 181 2.68 11.34 10.82
N PHE A 182 2.26 10.15 10.37
CA PHE A 182 3.15 8.99 10.21
C PHE A 182 4.37 9.33 9.36
N MET A 183 4.18 9.96 8.19
CA MET A 183 5.30 10.32 7.30
C MET A 183 6.30 11.30 7.94
N ILE A 184 5.83 12.26 8.73
CA ILE A 184 6.68 13.28 9.37
C ILE A 184 7.48 12.67 10.53
N VAL A 185 6.82 11.89 11.38
CA VAL A 185 7.47 11.19 12.50
C VAL A 185 8.49 10.18 11.97
N PHE A 186 8.12 9.39 10.97
CA PHE A 186 9.03 8.45 10.32
C PHE A 186 10.27 9.14 9.69
N GLN A 187 10.13 10.37 9.17
CA GLN A 187 11.27 11.16 8.71
C GLN A 187 12.18 11.60 9.87
N ALA A 188 11.60 11.97 11.02
CA ALA A 188 12.36 12.35 12.20
C ALA A 188 13.22 11.18 12.70
N GLU A 189 12.62 10.01 12.86
CA GLU A 189 13.24 8.80 13.44
C GLU A 189 14.20 8.10 12.47
N HIS A 190 13.84 8.03 11.18
CA HIS A 190 14.55 7.19 10.22
C HIS A 190 15.29 7.94 9.11
N ASN A 191 15.09 9.27 9.00
CA ASN A 191 15.63 10.08 7.91
C ASN A 191 15.37 9.46 6.52
N ILE A 192 14.13 9.00 6.30
CA ILE A 192 13.72 8.23 5.11
C ILE A 192 14.10 8.88 3.78
N LEU A 193 14.10 10.22 3.71
CA LEU A 193 14.51 10.93 2.50
C LEU A 193 15.96 10.62 2.08
N MET A 194 16.82 10.24 3.02
CA MET A 194 18.21 9.83 2.78
C MET A 194 18.37 8.31 2.63
N HIS A 195 17.28 7.54 2.58
CA HIS A 195 17.32 6.09 2.38
C HIS A 195 17.20 5.73 0.88
N PRO A 196 18.14 4.94 0.32
CA PRO A 196 18.17 4.67 -1.13
C PRO A 196 16.94 3.91 -1.62
N PHE A 197 16.35 3.03 -0.80
CA PHE A 197 15.14 2.32 -1.21
C PHE A 197 13.93 3.26 -1.36
N HIS A 198 13.84 4.32 -0.54
CA HIS A 198 12.79 5.33 -0.73
C HIS A 198 13.03 6.13 -2.01
N MET A 199 14.29 6.50 -2.32
CA MET A 199 14.62 7.16 -3.59
C MET A 199 14.29 6.31 -4.82
N LEU A 200 14.54 5.00 -4.76
CA LEU A 200 14.12 4.04 -5.81
C LEU A 200 12.59 3.99 -5.93
N GLY A 201 11.89 4.04 -4.80
CA GLY A 201 10.44 4.20 -4.75
C GLY A 201 9.93 5.44 -5.47
N VAL A 202 10.52 6.60 -5.17
CA VAL A 202 10.22 7.88 -5.81
C VAL A 202 10.47 7.80 -7.33
N ALA A 203 11.60 7.23 -7.75
CA ALA A 203 11.87 6.98 -9.17
C ALA A 203 10.83 6.06 -9.82
N GLY A 204 10.38 5.04 -9.08
CA GLY A 204 9.31 4.12 -9.47
C GLY A 204 8.00 4.83 -9.77
N VAL A 205 7.51 5.67 -8.84
CA VAL A 205 6.21 6.37 -9.00
C VAL A 205 6.29 7.53 -10.00
N PHE A 206 7.35 8.35 -9.96
CA PHE A 206 7.51 9.44 -10.93
C PHE A 206 7.72 8.89 -12.34
N GLY A 207 8.55 7.86 -12.50
CA GLY A 207 8.70 7.19 -13.79
C GLY A 207 7.41 6.49 -14.22
N GLY A 208 6.68 5.83 -13.31
CA GLY A 208 5.37 5.24 -13.60
C GLY A 208 4.36 6.26 -14.14
N SER A 209 4.24 7.43 -13.51
CA SER A 209 3.40 8.53 -14.00
C SER A 209 3.87 9.06 -15.36
N LEU A 210 5.18 9.27 -15.52
CA LEU A 210 5.78 9.73 -16.77
C LEU A 210 5.50 8.75 -17.91
N PHE A 211 5.73 7.45 -17.70
CA PHE A 211 5.54 6.43 -18.72
C PHE A 211 4.07 6.15 -19.01
N SER A 212 3.18 6.31 -18.03
CA SER A 212 1.72 6.28 -18.25
C SER A 212 1.29 7.40 -19.21
N ALA A 213 1.70 8.65 -18.94
CA ALA A 213 1.41 9.79 -19.79
C ALA A 213 2.06 9.65 -21.18
N MET A 214 3.32 9.22 -21.24
CA MET A 214 4.04 8.96 -22.49
C MET A 214 3.35 7.88 -23.33
N HIS A 215 2.98 6.74 -22.75
CA HIS A 215 2.32 5.67 -23.49
C HIS A 215 0.95 6.12 -24.00
N GLY A 216 0.13 6.72 -23.14
CA GLY A 216 -1.18 7.25 -23.54
C GLY A 216 -1.08 8.25 -24.69
N SER A 217 -0.20 9.24 -24.59
CA SER A 217 0.01 10.25 -25.64
C SER A 217 0.52 9.66 -26.97
N LEU A 218 1.46 8.71 -26.94
CA LEU A 218 1.97 8.07 -28.16
C LEU A 218 0.90 7.23 -28.87
N VAL A 219 0.15 6.43 -28.12
CA VAL A 219 -0.96 5.64 -28.69
C VAL A 219 -2.03 6.58 -29.27
N THR A 220 -2.50 7.57 -28.50
CA THR A 220 -3.51 8.52 -28.97
C THR A 220 -3.05 9.31 -30.20
N SER A 221 -1.77 9.68 -30.29
CA SER A 221 -1.22 10.43 -31.43
C SER A 221 -1.17 9.64 -32.75
N SER A 222 -1.32 8.31 -32.68
CA SER A 222 -1.12 7.40 -33.82
C SER A 222 -2.33 6.52 -34.11
N LEU A 223 -3.52 6.88 -33.58
CA LEU A 223 -4.78 6.23 -33.91
C LEU A 223 -5.03 6.29 -35.43
N ILE A 224 -5.55 5.19 -35.97
CA ILE A 224 -5.99 5.13 -37.36
C ILE A 224 -7.31 5.90 -37.45
N ARG A 225 -7.51 6.69 -38.52
CA ARG A 225 -8.74 7.46 -38.69
C ARG A 225 -9.87 6.54 -39.14
N GLU A 226 -10.75 6.21 -38.20
CA GLU A 226 -11.96 5.40 -38.41
C GLU A 226 -13.27 6.18 -38.21
N THR A 227 -13.17 7.46 -37.85
CA THR A 227 -14.32 8.34 -37.58
C THR A 227 -14.19 9.68 -38.31
N THR A 228 -15.31 10.41 -38.37
CA THR A 228 -15.43 11.79 -38.82
C THR A 228 -15.08 12.77 -37.69
N GLU A 229 -14.99 14.06 -38.02
CA GLU A 229 -14.67 15.14 -37.08
C GLU A 229 -15.82 15.45 -36.09
N ASN A 230 -17.03 14.95 -36.37
CA ASN A 230 -18.24 15.27 -35.59
C ASN A 230 -18.61 14.18 -34.57
N GLU A 231 -17.79 13.15 -34.43
CA GLU A 231 -17.98 12.05 -33.49
C GLU A 231 -16.69 11.79 -32.71
N SER A 232 -16.79 11.05 -31.61
CA SER A 232 -15.61 10.71 -30.81
C SER A 232 -14.75 9.69 -31.53
N ALA A 233 -13.44 9.92 -31.59
CA ALA A 233 -12.48 8.94 -32.13
C ALA A 233 -12.52 7.58 -31.42
N ASN A 234 -13.05 7.51 -30.20
CA ASN A 234 -13.24 6.25 -29.47
C ASN A 234 -14.20 5.30 -30.18
N GLU A 235 -15.20 5.82 -30.91
CA GLU A 235 -16.17 4.98 -31.64
C GLU A 235 -15.55 4.26 -32.85
N GLY A 236 -14.36 4.67 -33.25
CA GLY A 236 -13.54 4.00 -34.26
C GLY A 236 -13.02 2.63 -33.81
N TYR A 237 -12.87 2.41 -32.50
CA TYR A 237 -12.52 1.11 -31.95
C TYR A 237 -13.78 0.28 -31.65
N ARG A 238 -13.77 -0.99 -32.08
CA ARG A 238 -14.81 -1.98 -31.78
C ARG A 238 -14.26 -3.05 -30.83
N PHE A 239 -14.99 -3.31 -29.74
CA PHE A 239 -14.58 -4.28 -28.73
C PHE A 239 -14.45 -5.69 -29.34
N GLY A 240 -13.25 -6.27 -29.23
CA GLY A 240 -12.94 -7.60 -29.77
C GLY A 240 -12.50 -7.61 -31.24
N GLN A 241 -12.25 -6.45 -31.86
CA GLN A 241 -11.64 -6.40 -33.19
C GLN A 241 -10.24 -7.03 -33.20
N GLU A 242 -9.87 -7.63 -34.34
CA GLU A 242 -8.58 -8.32 -34.50
C GLU A 242 -7.44 -7.38 -34.87
N GLU A 243 -7.74 -6.28 -35.57
CA GLU A 243 -6.74 -5.31 -36.03
C GLU A 243 -6.37 -4.30 -34.94
N GLU A 244 -5.08 -3.98 -34.85
CA GLU A 244 -4.57 -2.96 -33.94
C GLU A 244 -5.13 -1.58 -34.29
N THR A 245 -5.59 -0.83 -33.29
CA THR A 245 -6.29 0.46 -33.48
C THR A 245 -5.37 1.66 -33.78
N TYR A 246 -4.05 1.45 -33.71
CA TYR A 246 -3.04 2.49 -33.86
C TYR A 246 -1.82 2.00 -34.63
N ASN A 247 -1.08 2.93 -35.23
CA ASN A 247 0.13 2.62 -35.98
C ASN A 247 1.38 2.71 -35.10
N ILE A 248 1.83 1.57 -34.57
CA ILE A 248 3.04 1.48 -33.74
C ILE A 248 4.32 1.93 -34.48
N VAL A 249 4.40 1.75 -35.79
CA VAL A 249 5.57 2.19 -36.59
C VAL A 249 5.64 3.71 -36.64
N ALA A 250 4.50 4.39 -36.76
CA ALA A 250 4.42 5.84 -36.69
C ALA A 250 4.81 6.35 -35.30
N ALA A 251 4.27 5.74 -34.22
CA ALA A 251 4.62 6.09 -32.84
C ALA A 251 6.12 5.89 -32.54
N HIS A 252 6.66 4.73 -32.92
CA HIS A 252 8.10 4.42 -32.79
C HIS A 252 8.96 5.40 -33.59
N GLY A 253 8.55 5.71 -34.82
CA GLY A 253 9.22 6.66 -35.69
C GLY A 253 9.25 8.08 -35.13
N TYR A 254 8.17 8.53 -34.50
CA TYR A 254 8.12 9.82 -33.81
C TYR A 254 9.05 9.83 -32.60
N PHE A 255 8.87 8.89 -31.66
CA PHE A 255 9.63 8.87 -30.41
C PHE A 255 11.12 8.60 -30.62
N GLY A 256 11.47 7.74 -31.58
CA GLY A 256 12.86 7.47 -31.95
C GLY A 256 13.58 8.67 -32.57
N ARG A 257 12.85 9.63 -33.18
CA ARG A 257 13.39 10.91 -33.63
C ARG A 257 13.43 11.96 -32.52
N LEU A 258 12.51 11.89 -31.57
CA LEU A 258 12.44 12.81 -30.43
C LEU A 258 13.64 12.67 -29.50
N ILE A 259 14.05 11.43 -29.20
CA ILE A 259 15.17 11.14 -28.30
C ILE A 259 16.38 10.62 -29.11
N PHE A 260 16.39 9.33 -29.44
CA PHE A 260 17.26 8.70 -30.43
C PHE A 260 16.73 7.28 -30.68
N GLN A 261 17.03 6.70 -31.86
CA GLN A 261 16.34 5.51 -32.37
C GLN A 261 16.34 4.30 -31.42
N TYR A 262 17.44 4.09 -30.69
CA TYR A 262 17.61 2.95 -29.77
C TYR A 262 16.90 3.12 -28.42
N ALA A 263 16.46 4.34 -28.06
CA ALA A 263 15.70 4.59 -26.83
C ALA A 263 14.19 4.28 -26.98
N SER A 264 13.73 3.95 -28.18
CA SER A 264 12.33 3.70 -28.49
C SER A 264 12.04 2.20 -28.61
N PHE A 265 10.94 1.75 -28.02
CA PHE A 265 10.50 0.36 -28.15
C PHE A 265 9.85 0.14 -29.52
N ASN A 266 10.36 -0.82 -30.30
CA ASN A 266 9.72 -1.31 -31.52
C ASN A 266 8.94 -2.63 -31.30
N ASN A 267 9.02 -3.20 -30.09
CA ASN A 267 8.31 -4.40 -29.67
C ASN A 267 7.29 -4.06 -28.58
N SER A 268 6.00 -4.19 -28.89
CA SER A 268 4.91 -3.89 -27.97
C SER A 268 4.98 -4.73 -26.68
N ARG A 269 5.39 -6.00 -26.75
CA ARG A 269 5.50 -6.86 -25.55
C ARG A 269 6.57 -6.36 -24.59
N SER A 270 7.71 -5.90 -25.12
CA SER A 270 8.80 -5.35 -24.32
C SER A 270 8.41 -4.02 -23.69
N LEU A 271 7.72 -3.16 -24.44
CA LEU A 271 7.16 -1.92 -23.91
C LEU A 271 6.22 -2.18 -22.73
N HIS A 272 5.22 -3.05 -22.89
CA HIS A 272 4.24 -3.31 -21.83
C HIS A 272 4.85 -4.06 -20.63
N PHE A 273 5.85 -4.91 -20.85
CA PHE A 273 6.62 -5.49 -19.75
C PHE A 273 7.37 -4.41 -18.96
N PHE A 274 8.00 -3.45 -19.62
CA PHE A 274 8.67 -2.33 -18.97
C PHE A 274 7.68 -1.45 -18.19
N LEU A 275 6.52 -1.13 -18.78
CA LEU A 275 5.46 -0.36 -18.12
C LEU A 275 4.96 -1.04 -16.83
N ALA A 276 4.90 -2.37 -16.80
CA ALA A 276 4.58 -3.11 -15.59
C ALA A 276 5.76 -3.14 -14.60
N ALA A 277 6.96 -3.48 -15.07
CA ALA A 277 8.11 -3.71 -14.21
C ALA A 277 8.60 -2.45 -13.48
N TRP A 278 8.63 -1.29 -14.14
CA TRP A 278 9.18 -0.06 -13.57
C TRP A 278 8.50 0.37 -12.26
N PRO A 279 7.17 0.60 -12.21
CA PRO A 279 6.51 0.99 -10.97
C PRO A 279 6.50 -0.14 -9.94
N VAL A 280 6.34 -1.41 -10.37
CA VAL A 280 6.28 -2.56 -9.46
C VAL A 280 7.59 -2.72 -8.69
N VAL A 281 8.73 -2.70 -9.38
CA VAL A 281 10.05 -2.82 -8.74
C VAL A 281 10.33 -1.63 -7.82
N GLY A 282 9.98 -0.41 -8.26
CA GLY A 282 10.13 0.78 -7.42
C GLY A 282 9.37 0.67 -6.09
N ILE A 283 8.08 0.27 -6.15
CA ILE A 283 7.25 0.10 -4.96
C ILE A 283 7.74 -1.06 -4.07
N TRP A 284 8.26 -2.16 -4.65
CA TRP A 284 8.90 -3.21 -3.85
C TRP A 284 10.07 -2.66 -3.03
N PHE A 285 10.93 -1.81 -3.62
CA PHE A 285 12.00 -1.18 -2.85
C PHE A 285 11.43 -0.27 -1.75
N THR A 286 10.41 0.55 -2.01
CA THR A 286 9.79 1.35 -0.94
C THR A 286 9.27 0.49 0.22
N ALA A 287 8.57 -0.60 -0.10
CA ALA A 287 8.05 -1.54 0.90
C ALA A 287 9.19 -2.17 1.72
N LEU A 288 10.28 -2.57 1.06
CA LEU A 288 11.47 -3.06 1.73
C LEU A 288 12.12 -1.98 2.60
N GLY A 289 12.17 -0.73 2.14
CA GLY A 289 12.72 0.40 2.90
C GLY A 289 12.01 0.60 4.23
N ILE A 290 10.67 0.68 4.21
CA ILE A 290 9.87 0.76 5.44
C ILE A 290 10.13 -0.48 6.32
N SER A 291 10.14 -1.67 5.72
CA SER A 291 10.33 -2.93 6.45
C SER A 291 11.72 -3.07 7.08
N THR A 292 12.76 -2.46 6.52
CA THR A 292 14.12 -2.47 7.10
C THR A 292 14.29 -1.37 8.15
N MET A 293 13.72 -0.19 7.92
CA MET A 293 13.73 0.91 8.89
C MET A 293 12.90 0.58 10.13
N ALA A 294 11.91 -0.30 10.03
CA ALA A 294 11.24 -0.92 11.19
C ALA A 294 12.23 -1.55 12.20
N PHE A 295 13.41 -1.98 11.74
CA PHE A 295 14.47 -2.52 12.60
C PHE A 295 15.64 -1.53 12.72
N ASN A 296 15.34 -0.23 12.63
CA ASN A 296 16.24 0.90 12.86
C ASN A 296 17.47 0.93 11.94
N LEU A 297 17.39 0.28 10.76
CA LEU A 297 18.37 0.46 9.68
C LEU A 297 17.98 1.67 8.82
N ASN A 298 18.43 2.84 9.28
CA ASN A 298 17.96 4.15 8.84
C ASN A 298 18.62 4.65 7.54
N GLY A 299 18.14 5.78 7.02
CA GLY A 299 18.77 6.50 5.92
C GLY A 299 20.19 6.96 6.22
N PHE A 300 20.93 7.35 5.18
CA PHE A 300 22.32 7.80 5.38
C PHE A 300 22.41 8.98 6.35
N ASN A 301 23.39 8.92 7.24
CA ASN A 301 23.74 10.01 8.15
C ASN A 301 25.07 10.63 7.73
N PHE A 302 25.01 11.86 7.23
CA PHE A 302 26.19 12.65 6.86
C PHE A 302 26.36 13.90 7.72
N ASN A 303 25.82 13.87 8.95
CA ASN A 303 25.94 14.98 9.89
C ASN A 303 27.42 15.25 10.18
N GLN A 304 27.83 16.52 10.03
CA GLN A 304 29.19 16.98 10.27
C GLN A 304 30.28 16.22 9.49
N SER A 305 29.93 15.64 8.34
CA SER A 305 30.86 14.81 7.55
C SER A 305 31.97 15.61 6.84
N VAL A 306 31.81 16.92 6.69
CA VAL A 306 32.82 17.79 6.08
C VAL A 306 33.44 18.68 7.15
N VAL A 307 34.78 18.62 7.24
CA VAL A 307 35.56 19.33 8.26
C VAL A 307 36.73 20.03 7.56
N ASP A 308 37.04 21.26 7.99
CA ASP A 308 38.19 22.00 7.48
C ASP A 308 39.52 21.50 8.09
N SER A 309 40.64 22.05 7.63
CA SER A 309 41.98 21.66 8.14
C SER A 309 42.21 21.98 9.63
N GLN A 310 41.33 22.76 10.26
CA GLN A 310 41.39 23.13 11.69
C GLN A 310 40.45 22.28 12.55
N GLY A 311 39.73 21.32 11.97
CA GLY A 311 38.76 20.51 12.71
C GLY A 311 37.39 21.18 12.87
N ARG A 312 37.10 22.28 12.15
CA ARG A 312 35.80 22.97 12.20
C ARG A 312 34.83 22.36 11.20
N VAL A 313 33.63 22.07 11.66
CA VAL A 313 32.54 21.55 10.81
C VAL A 313 32.16 22.58 9.76
N ILE A 314 32.04 22.12 8.51
CA ILE A 314 31.44 22.88 7.41
C ILE A 314 30.09 22.24 7.08
N ASN A 315 29.01 22.92 7.44
CA ASN A 315 27.66 22.40 7.21
C ASN A 315 27.38 22.20 5.72
N THR A 316 26.63 21.14 5.43
CA THR A 316 26.09 20.76 4.14
C THR A 316 24.56 20.78 4.18
N TRP A 317 23.91 20.44 3.06
CA TRP A 317 22.45 20.25 3.05
C TRP A 317 21.98 19.12 3.97
N ALA A 318 22.81 18.10 4.22
CA ALA A 318 22.49 17.04 5.18
C ALA A 318 22.35 17.60 6.60
N ASP A 319 23.21 18.54 7.00
CA ASP A 319 23.11 19.20 8.31
C ASP A 319 21.85 20.06 8.41
N ILE A 320 21.40 20.68 7.31
CA ILE A 320 20.12 21.42 7.28
C ILE A 320 18.92 20.48 7.42
N ILE A 321 18.94 19.32 6.75
CA ILE A 321 17.92 18.27 6.93
C ILE A 321 17.90 17.82 8.39
N ASN A 322 19.08 17.59 8.98
CA ASN A 322 19.18 17.22 10.38
C ASN A 322 18.55 18.27 11.31
N ARG A 323 18.69 19.58 11.02
CA ARG A 323 17.99 20.63 11.79
C ARG A 323 16.46 20.56 11.66
N ALA A 324 15.94 20.16 10.50
CA ALA A 324 14.50 19.96 10.32
C ALA A 324 14.02 18.72 11.09
N ASN A 325 14.76 17.61 11.01
CA ASN A 325 14.46 16.38 11.76
C ASN A 325 14.44 16.64 13.27
N LEU A 326 15.43 17.37 13.80
CA LEU A 326 15.45 17.77 15.21
C LEU A 326 14.21 18.57 15.62
N GLY A 327 13.66 19.40 14.73
CA GLY A 327 12.44 20.15 14.99
C GLY A 327 11.20 19.26 15.08
N MET A 328 11.17 18.17 14.32
CA MET A 328 10.11 17.15 14.38
C MET A 328 10.27 16.29 15.65
N GLU A 329 11.48 15.79 15.90
CA GLU A 329 11.85 14.94 17.03
C GLU A 329 11.49 15.59 18.37
N VAL A 330 11.84 16.86 18.61
CA VAL A 330 11.56 17.51 19.90
C VAL A 330 10.09 17.92 20.12
N MET A 331 9.25 17.82 19.09
CA MET A 331 7.85 18.27 19.13
C MET A 331 6.85 17.11 19.06
N HIS A 332 7.21 15.98 18.45
CA HIS A 332 6.32 14.82 18.37
C HIS A 332 6.08 14.23 19.77
N GLU A 333 4.87 13.73 20.00
CA GLU A 333 4.45 13.10 21.27
C GLU A 333 4.94 13.83 22.53
N ARG A 334 4.72 15.15 22.56
CA ARG A 334 5.25 16.12 23.54
C ARG A 334 5.07 15.75 25.02
N ASN A 335 4.18 14.80 25.33
CA ASN A 335 3.85 14.35 26.69
C ASN A 335 4.21 12.88 26.97
N ALA A 336 4.72 12.12 25.99
CA ALA A 336 5.01 10.69 26.12
C ALA A 336 6.41 10.41 26.69
N HIS A 337 7.38 11.29 26.44
CA HIS A 337 8.79 11.05 26.72
C HIS A 337 9.21 11.53 28.12
N ASN A 338 9.72 10.60 28.96
CA ASN A 338 10.27 10.89 30.29
C ASN A 338 11.81 10.81 30.37
N PHE A 339 12.45 10.26 29.34
CA PHE A 339 13.89 10.04 29.24
C PHE A 339 14.46 10.78 28.03
N PRO A 340 15.76 11.11 28.02
CA PRO A 340 16.35 11.95 26.98
C PRO A 340 16.61 11.23 25.64
N LEU A 341 16.41 9.91 25.58
CA LEU A 341 16.55 9.12 24.37
C LEU A 341 15.22 8.44 24.08
N ASP A 342 14.74 8.66 22.87
CA ASP A 342 13.62 7.92 22.31
C ASP A 342 14.14 6.60 21.71
N LEU A 343 13.87 5.50 22.42
CA LEU A 343 14.31 4.16 22.05
C LEU A 343 13.12 3.21 22.17
N ALA A 344 12.71 2.66 21.03
CA ALA A 344 11.75 1.57 20.97
C ALA A 344 12.51 0.24 20.73
N ALA A 345 12.82 -0.48 21.81
CA ALA A 345 13.35 -1.84 21.73
C ALA A 345 12.99 -2.66 22.98
N ILE A 346 12.66 -3.93 22.76
CA ILE A 346 12.49 -4.93 23.82
C ILE A 346 13.87 -5.17 24.45
N GLU A 347 13.99 -5.03 25.78
CA GLU A 347 15.14 -5.56 26.51
C GLU A 347 15.25 -7.06 26.23
N VAL A 348 16.28 -7.48 25.49
CA VAL A 348 16.62 -8.91 25.38
C VAL A 348 17.13 -9.32 26.75
N PRO A 349 16.48 -10.27 27.47
CA PRO A 349 17.00 -10.74 28.73
C PRO A 349 18.41 -11.26 28.49
N SER A 350 19.37 -10.80 29.31
CA SER A 350 20.70 -11.37 29.27
C SER A 350 20.59 -12.86 29.59
N ILE A 351 20.76 -13.72 28.58
CA ILE A 351 21.03 -15.14 28.77
C ILE A 351 22.47 -15.27 29.26
N ASN A 352 22.69 -14.83 30.50
CA ASN A 352 23.81 -15.30 31.30
C ASN A 352 23.34 -16.62 31.92
N GLY A 353 24.03 -17.70 31.55
CA GLY A 353 23.74 -19.05 32.01
C GLY A 353 23.91 -19.29 33.50
#